data_AF-A0A382MR43-F1
#
_entry.id   AF-A0A382MR43-F1
#
_cell.length_a   1.000
_cell.length_b   1.000
_cell.length_c   1.000
_cell.angle_alpha   90.00
_cell.angle_beta   90.00
_cell.angle_gamma   90.00
#
_symmetry.space_group_name_H-M   'P 1'
#
loop_
_entity.id
_entity.type
_entity.pdbx_description
1 polymer ?
#
loop_
_entity_poly.entity_id
_entity_poly.type
_entity_poly.pdbx_seq_one_letter_code
_entity_poly.pdbx_strand_id
1 'polypeptide(L)'
;LGQEGDEEFGGGLGIYDVADPADPKQISKWRTHGRGVHRYDFDGRYAYISPTVEGYIGNIVMILDLADPKKPVEVGRWWIPGQWQAGGEAYPWDDWTPPRCHHPIRVGDRLYVSYWHHGFFILDISDMANPKAISGLNTSPNFPHPTHTCLPFPKPLKGRQVMIVADEDVAKLWPAAPAFTWVFDISNEHNPIPISTFQVAGVDPDGAPQPAMTGCHQPSERFVGTVVPFAWFAQGLRLVDFADPYSPQEVGYYEPDPPAGFERGSSNDVTIDDRGLIYLVDRQNGVDIIASNFI
;
A
#
# COMPACT_ATOMS: atom_id res chain seq x y z
N LEU A 1 -12.65 4.91 -3.86
CA LEU A 1 -13.50 5.91 -4.54
C LEU A 1 -14.64 5.16 -5.23
N GLY A 2 -15.88 5.43 -4.82
CA GLY A 2 -17.09 4.74 -5.26
C GLY A 2 -17.50 5.09 -6.70
N GLN A 3 -18.45 4.35 -7.24
CA GLN A 3 -18.98 4.52 -8.61
C GLN A 3 -19.79 5.82 -8.83
N GLU A 4 -19.81 6.73 -7.85
CA GLU A 4 -20.59 7.96 -7.82
C GLU A 4 -19.70 9.20 -7.56
N GLY A 5 -18.48 9.20 -8.11
CA GLY A 5 -17.62 10.40 -8.07
C GLY A 5 -18.09 11.43 -9.10
N ASP A 6 -18.00 12.72 -8.74
CA ASP A 6 -18.25 13.85 -9.63
C ASP A 6 -17.47 13.70 -10.97
N GLU A 7 -18.17 13.79 -12.10
CA GLU A 7 -17.57 13.71 -13.44
C GLU A 7 -16.51 14.81 -13.65
N GLU A 8 -16.66 15.98 -13.01
CA GLU A 8 -15.63 17.03 -12.99
C GLU A 8 -14.36 16.56 -12.26
N PHE A 9 -14.52 15.84 -11.13
CA PHE A 9 -13.42 15.22 -10.41
C PHE A 9 -12.80 14.03 -11.15
N GLY A 10 -13.50 13.40 -12.09
CA GLY A 10 -13.14 12.21 -12.90
C GLY A 10 -11.75 11.57 -12.72
N GLY A 11 -11.72 10.25 -12.58
CA GLY A 11 -10.55 9.44 -12.17
C GLY A 11 -9.22 9.80 -12.86
N GLY A 12 -8.15 9.89 -12.06
CA GLY A 12 -6.84 10.31 -12.56
C GLY A 12 -5.86 10.69 -11.46
N LEU A 13 -4.83 11.44 -11.85
CA LEU A 13 -3.79 11.99 -10.98
C LEU A 13 -3.78 13.52 -11.12
N GLY A 14 -4.00 14.23 -10.01
CA GLY A 14 -3.82 15.68 -9.94
C GLY A 14 -2.36 16.01 -9.61
N ILE A 15 -1.75 16.92 -10.36
CA ILE A 15 -0.36 17.32 -10.18
C ILE A 15 -0.33 18.78 -9.76
N TYR A 16 0.34 19.07 -8.64
CA TYR A 16 0.32 20.38 -7.99
C TYR A 16 1.74 20.89 -7.76
N ASP A 17 1.93 22.19 -7.95
CA ASP A 17 3.06 22.93 -7.42
C ASP A 17 2.79 23.21 -5.94
N VAL A 18 3.71 22.78 -5.09
CA VAL A 18 3.65 22.92 -3.62
C VAL A 18 4.81 23.76 -3.08
N ALA A 19 5.41 24.61 -3.92
CA ALA A 19 6.44 25.56 -3.50
C ALA A 19 5.95 26.50 -2.39
N ASP A 20 4.66 26.84 -2.40
CA ASP A 20 3.94 27.37 -1.23
C ASP A 20 2.96 26.30 -0.73
N PRO A 21 3.29 25.57 0.35
CA PRO A 21 2.41 24.52 0.90
C PRO A 21 1.06 25.03 1.41
N ALA A 22 0.93 26.34 1.70
CA ALA A 22 -0.32 26.93 2.15
C ALA A 22 -1.26 27.28 0.98
N ASP A 23 -0.75 27.36 -0.25
CA ASP A 23 -1.50 27.67 -1.48
C ASP A 23 -1.04 26.75 -2.64
N PRO A 24 -1.34 25.43 -2.57
CA PRO A 24 -0.94 24.49 -3.61
C PRO A 24 -1.66 24.79 -4.93
N LYS A 25 -0.90 24.91 -6.03
CA LYS A 25 -1.43 25.30 -7.34
C LYS A 25 -1.46 24.12 -8.29
N GLN A 26 -2.64 23.80 -8.81
CA GLN A 26 -2.76 22.70 -9.77
C GLN A 26 -2.02 23.05 -11.07
N ILE A 27 -1.06 22.21 -11.46
CA ILE A 27 -0.33 22.29 -12.73
C ILE A 27 -1.15 21.63 -13.82
N SER A 28 -1.63 20.41 -13.58
CA SER A 28 -2.41 19.64 -14.54
C SER A 28 -3.24 18.54 -13.86
N LYS A 29 -4.05 17.86 -14.67
CA LYS A 29 -4.79 16.66 -14.29
C LYS A 29 -4.61 15.61 -15.37
N TRP A 30 -3.88 14.55 -15.06
CA TRP A 30 -3.83 13.39 -15.92
C TRP A 30 -5.07 12.54 -15.65
N ARG A 31 -5.87 12.28 -16.68
CA ARG A 31 -7.12 11.50 -16.55
C ARG A 31 -6.90 10.08 -17.03
N THR A 32 -7.55 9.14 -16.35
CA THR A 32 -7.58 7.73 -16.76
C THR A 32 -9.02 7.26 -16.88
N HIS A 33 -9.21 6.07 -17.45
CA HIS A 33 -10.52 5.44 -17.56
C HIS A 33 -11.02 4.98 -16.19
N GLY A 34 -12.33 4.75 -16.03
CA GLY A 34 -12.88 4.04 -14.87
C GLY A 34 -12.74 4.77 -13.53
N ARG A 35 -12.36 4.02 -12.48
CA ARG A 35 -12.35 4.48 -11.08
C ARG A 35 -11.16 5.37 -10.70
N GLY A 36 -10.20 5.56 -11.60
CA GLY A 36 -9.04 6.41 -11.36
C GLY A 36 -7.81 5.65 -10.85
N VAL A 37 -6.88 6.42 -10.27
CA VAL A 37 -5.68 5.90 -9.61
C VAL A 37 -6.02 5.50 -8.18
N HIS A 38 -5.56 4.32 -7.74
CA HIS A 38 -5.85 3.83 -6.38
C HIS A 38 -4.77 4.22 -5.36
N ARG A 39 -3.49 4.06 -5.71
CA ARG A 39 -2.31 4.53 -4.94
C ARG A 39 -1.22 5.00 -5.91
N TYR A 40 -0.22 5.69 -5.37
CA TYR A 40 0.97 6.09 -6.10
C TYR A 40 2.22 6.10 -5.22
N ASP A 41 3.37 5.91 -5.85
CA ASP A 41 4.69 6.29 -5.35
C ASP A 41 5.33 7.29 -6.34
N PHE A 42 6.23 8.15 -5.87
CA PHE A 42 6.82 9.23 -6.67
C PHE A 42 8.28 9.49 -6.29
N ASP A 43 9.17 9.40 -7.27
CA ASP A 43 10.63 9.54 -7.06
C ASP A 43 11.18 10.95 -7.36
N GLY A 44 10.31 11.91 -7.66
CA GLY A 44 10.69 13.26 -8.09
C GLY A 44 10.64 13.49 -9.60
N ARG A 45 10.59 12.43 -10.40
CA ARG A 45 10.40 12.50 -11.86
C ARG A 45 9.32 11.55 -12.37
N TYR A 46 9.36 10.30 -11.93
CA TYR A 46 8.41 9.26 -12.34
C TYR A 46 7.39 9.01 -11.25
N ALA A 47 6.13 8.90 -11.65
CA ALA A 47 5.05 8.42 -10.80
C ALA A 47 4.74 6.96 -11.12
N TYR A 48 4.77 6.11 -10.10
CA TYR A 48 4.40 4.71 -10.15
C TYR A 48 2.98 4.61 -9.61
N ILE A 49 2.02 4.28 -10.45
CA ILE A 49 0.59 4.42 -10.13
C ILE A 49 -0.18 3.14 -10.38
N SER A 50 -1.33 3.00 -9.72
CA SER A 50 -2.28 1.92 -9.96
C SER A 50 -3.60 2.43 -10.58
N PRO A 51 -3.63 2.81 -11.87
CA PRO A 51 -4.85 3.28 -12.54
C PRO A 51 -5.74 2.13 -13.02
N THR A 52 -7.04 2.40 -13.11
CA THR A 52 -7.91 1.68 -14.05
C THR A 52 -7.65 2.19 -15.46
N VAL A 53 -7.54 1.29 -16.44
CA VAL A 53 -7.19 1.63 -17.84
C VAL A 53 -8.20 0.99 -18.79
N GLU A 54 -8.55 1.71 -19.87
CA GLU A 54 -9.47 1.18 -20.88
C GLU A 54 -8.95 -0.15 -21.45
N GLY A 55 -9.84 -1.13 -21.58
CA GLY A 55 -9.51 -2.47 -22.05
C GLY A 55 -8.88 -3.40 -21.01
N TYR A 56 -8.76 -2.94 -19.75
CA TYR A 56 -8.27 -3.75 -18.64
C TYR A 56 -9.32 -3.95 -17.55
N ILE A 57 -9.28 -5.12 -16.90
CA ILE A 57 -10.09 -5.43 -15.72
C ILE A 57 -9.35 -4.94 -14.48
N GLY A 58 -9.98 -4.03 -13.74
CA GLY A 58 -9.44 -3.49 -12.49
C GLY A 58 -8.26 -2.54 -12.70
N ASN A 59 -7.48 -2.37 -11.62
CA ASN A 59 -6.29 -1.51 -11.62
C ASN A 59 -5.07 -2.33 -12.06
N ILE A 60 -4.18 -1.72 -12.83
CA ILE A 60 -2.89 -2.28 -13.28
C ILE A 60 -1.74 -1.39 -12.81
N VAL A 61 -0.49 -1.82 -12.98
CA VAL A 61 0.69 -0.97 -12.76
C VAL A 61 0.90 -0.07 -13.97
N MET A 62 1.20 1.21 -13.74
CA MET A 62 1.64 2.13 -14.78
C MET A 62 2.74 3.06 -14.26
N ILE A 63 3.70 3.37 -15.12
CA ILE A 63 4.80 4.31 -14.86
C ILE A 63 4.58 5.54 -15.75
N LEU A 64 4.46 6.71 -15.14
CA LEU A 64 4.34 8.00 -15.82
C LEU A 64 5.63 8.81 -15.67
N ASP A 65 6.18 9.37 -16.75
CA ASP A 65 7.21 10.41 -16.72
C ASP A 65 6.54 11.78 -16.52
N LEU A 66 6.95 12.49 -15.47
CA LEU A 66 6.50 13.83 -15.14
C LEU A 66 7.59 14.89 -15.40
N ALA A 67 8.57 14.61 -16.28
CA ALA A 67 9.56 15.60 -16.71
C ALA A 67 8.93 16.92 -17.20
N ASP A 68 7.78 16.85 -17.89
CA ASP A 68 6.86 17.97 -18.03
C ASP A 68 5.56 17.66 -17.25
N PRO A 69 5.38 18.22 -16.03
CA PRO A 69 4.21 17.94 -15.21
C PRO A 69 2.90 18.49 -15.83
N LYS A 70 2.97 19.31 -16.88
CA LYS A 70 1.79 19.74 -17.66
C LYS A 70 1.33 18.68 -18.66
N LYS A 71 2.22 17.76 -19.04
CA LYS A 71 1.96 16.72 -20.02
C LYS A 71 2.58 15.38 -19.58
N PRO A 72 2.02 14.72 -18.54
CA PRO A 72 2.46 13.39 -18.13
C PRO A 72 2.43 12.39 -19.29
N VAL A 73 3.49 11.60 -19.44
CA VAL A 73 3.63 10.61 -20.51
C VAL A 73 3.78 9.23 -19.90
N GLU A 74 3.05 8.25 -20.41
CA GLU A 74 3.25 6.87 -20.01
C GLU A 74 4.58 6.33 -20.55
N VAL A 75 5.35 5.72 -19.66
CA VAL A 75 6.63 5.05 -19.98
C VAL A 75 6.40 3.56 -20.21
N GLY A 76 5.66 2.92 -19.31
CA GLY A 76 5.39 1.49 -19.35
C GLY A 76 4.31 1.10 -18.36
N ARG A 77 3.86 -0.15 -18.46
CA ARG A 77 2.79 -0.71 -17.62
C ARG A 77 2.99 -2.21 -17.42
N TRP A 78 2.31 -2.77 -16.43
CA TRP A 78 2.32 -4.20 -16.15
C TRP A 78 1.01 -4.66 -15.49
N TRP A 79 0.62 -5.89 -15.73
CA TRP A 79 -0.60 -6.50 -15.22
C TRP A 79 -0.42 -8.00 -15.01
N ILE A 80 -1.29 -8.62 -14.19
CA ILE A 80 -1.33 -10.09 -14.06
C ILE A 80 -2.18 -10.70 -15.18
N PRO A 81 -1.90 -11.95 -15.60
CA PRO A 81 -2.67 -12.61 -16.65
C PRO A 81 -4.20 -12.56 -16.43
N GLY A 82 -4.93 -12.29 -17.50
CA GLY A 82 -6.38 -12.17 -17.52
C GLY A 82 -6.89 -10.75 -17.31
N GLN A 83 -6.03 -9.78 -16.96
CA GLN A 83 -6.47 -8.39 -16.87
C GLN A 83 -6.66 -7.72 -18.24
N TRP A 84 -5.94 -8.12 -19.30
CA TRP A 84 -5.99 -7.42 -20.59
C TRP A 84 -7.09 -7.96 -21.51
N GLN A 85 -8.34 -7.60 -21.19
CA GLN A 85 -9.53 -8.01 -21.93
C GLN A 85 -9.51 -7.56 -23.40
N ALA A 86 -9.10 -6.31 -23.68
CA ALA A 86 -9.03 -5.80 -25.04
C ALA A 86 -7.96 -6.49 -25.91
N GLY A 87 -6.96 -7.12 -25.29
CA GLY A 87 -5.97 -7.95 -25.97
C GLY A 87 -6.43 -9.39 -26.20
N GLY A 88 -7.61 -9.77 -25.71
CA GLY A 88 -8.16 -11.11 -25.85
C GLY A 88 -7.54 -12.13 -24.89
N GLU A 89 -6.98 -11.70 -23.75
CA GLU A 89 -6.54 -12.64 -22.71
C GLU A 89 -7.73 -13.46 -22.18
N ALA A 90 -7.52 -14.75 -21.96
CA ALA A 90 -8.47 -15.56 -21.21
C ALA A 90 -8.53 -15.05 -19.76
N TYR A 91 -9.73 -15.00 -19.18
CA TYR A 91 -9.95 -14.56 -17.80
C TYR A 91 -9.99 -15.78 -16.86
N PRO A 92 -8.96 -16.05 -16.04
CA PRO A 92 -8.90 -17.26 -15.21
C PRO A 92 -9.50 -17.06 -13.81
N TRP A 93 -10.12 -15.91 -13.53
CA TRP A 93 -10.53 -15.50 -12.18
C TRP A 93 -12.05 -15.52 -11.98
N ASP A 94 -12.79 -16.32 -12.74
CA ASP A 94 -14.26 -16.41 -12.65
C ASP A 94 -14.74 -16.86 -11.26
N ASP A 95 -14.02 -17.78 -10.63
CA ASP A 95 -14.30 -18.30 -9.28
C ASP A 95 -13.51 -17.58 -8.18
N TRP A 96 -13.00 -16.38 -8.47
CA TRP A 96 -12.24 -15.56 -7.52
C TRP A 96 -12.61 -14.08 -7.63
N THR A 97 -12.02 -13.24 -6.79
CA THR A 97 -12.26 -11.79 -6.85
C THR A 97 -11.51 -11.15 -8.03
N PRO A 98 -12.09 -10.14 -8.71
CA PRO A 98 -11.42 -9.45 -9.80
C PRO A 98 -10.07 -8.86 -9.36
N PRO A 99 -9.00 -9.04 -10.17
CA PRO A 99 -7.68 -8.54 -9.83
C PRO A 99 -7.63 -7.01 -9.79
N ARG A 100 -6.89 -6.50 -8.81
CA ARG A 100 -6.74 -5.07 -8.58
C ARG A 100 -5.35 -4.77 -8.03
N CYS A 101 -4.50 -4.17 -8.86
CA CYS A 101 -3.26 -3.55 -8.41
C CYS A 101 -3.61 -2.51 -7.34
N HIS A 102 -3.00 -2.65 -6.17
CA HIS A 102 -3.22 -1.75 -5.06
C HIS A 102 -2.13 -0.67 -5.04
N HIS A 103 -0.88 -1.02 -4.71
CA HIS A 103 0.21 -0.06 -4.55
C HIS A 103 1.53 -0.56 -5.18
N PRO A 104 2.09 0.17 -6.16
CA PRO A 104 3.45 -0.05 -6.65
C PRO A 104 4.47 0.86 -5.94
N ILE A 105 5.39 0.28 -5.16
CA ILE A 105 6.47 1.01 -4.45
C ILE A 105 7.82 0.78 -5.13
N ARG A 106 8.56 1.86 -5.40
CA ARG A 106 9.83 1.85 -6.13
C ARG A 106 11.03 1.75 -5.19
N VAL A 107 11.94 0.81 -5.45
CA VAL A 107 13.30 0.81 -4.87
C VAL A 107 14.34 0.41 -5.92
N GLY A 108 15.30 1.31 -6.20
CA GLY A 108 16.40 1.00 -7.12
C GLY A 108 15.86 0.67 -8.51
N ASP A 109 16.11 -0.56 -9.00
CA ASP A 109 15.56 -1.14 -10.25
C ASP A 109 14.43 -2.17 -10.02
N ARG A 110 13.80 -2.14 -8.85
CA ARG A 110 12.63 -2.95 -8.51
C ARG A 110 11.36 -2.16 -8.29
N LEU A 111 10.22 -2.80 -8.55
CA LEU A 111 8.90 -2.34 -8.14
C LEU A 111 8.23 -3.44 -7.31
N TYR A 112 7.82 -3.10 -6.09
CA TYR A 112 7.13 -4.00 -5.17
C TYR A 112 5.65 -3.69 -5.22
N VAL A 113 4.87 -4.63 -5.76
CA VAL A 113 3.51 -4.38 -6.18
C VAL A 113 2.56 -5.25 -5.38
N SER A 114 1.67 -4.62 -4.62
CA SER A 114 0.58 -5.31 -3.97
C SER A 114 -0.64 -5.41 -4.88
N TYR A 115 -1.32 -6.55 -4.83
CA TYR A 115 -2.58 -6.80 -5.51
C TYR A 115 -3.61 -7.33 -4.52
N TRP A 116 -4.73 -6.63 -4.39
CA TRP A 116 -5.81 -7.05 -3.50
C TRP A 116 -6.26 -8.47 -3.84
N HIS A 117 -6.09 -9.39 -2.89
CA HIS A 117 -6.43 -10.82 -2.97
C HIS A 117 -5.73 -11.64 -4.07
N HIS A 118 -4.73 -11.06 -4.74
CA HIS A 118 -3.86 -11.78 -5.70
C HIS A 118 -2.39 -11.78 -5.25
N GLY A 119 -2.12 -11.36 -4.01
CA GLY A 119 -0.80 -11.38 -3.40
C GLY A 119 0.05 -10.19 -3.75
N PHE A 120 1.36 -10.42 -3.88
CA PHE A 120 2.32 -9.42 -4.30
C PHE A 120 3.22 -9.93 -5.42
N PHE A 121 3.86 -8.97 -6.11
CA PHE A 121 4.84 -9.22 -7.16
C PHE A 121 6.06 -8.33 -6.97
N ILE A 122 7.24 -8.88 -7.26
CA ILE A 122 8.48 -8.11 -7.42
C ILE A 122 8.74 -8.01 -8.92
N LEU A 123 8.81 -6.79 -9.42
CA LEU A 123 9.08 -6.51 -10.83
C LEU A 123 10.49 -5.95 -11.01
N ASP A 124 11.20 -6.39 -12.04
CA ASP A 124 12.36 -5.71 -12.60
C ASP A 124 11.87 -4.61 -13.55
N ILE A 125 12.30 -3.38 -13.31
CA ILE A 125 12.02 -2.24 -14.19
C ILE A 125 13.30 -1.45 -14.54
N SER A 126 14.45 -2.15 -14.59
CA SER A 126 15.69 -1.61 -15.19
C SER A 126 15.47 -1.08 -16.61
N ASP A 127 14.53 -1.66 -17.34
CA ASP A 127 13.84 -1.04 -18.47
C ASP A 127 12.40 -0.71 -18.07
N MET A 128 12.15 0.56 -17.71
CA MET A 128 10.82 1.01 -17.26
C MET A 128 9.75 0.89 -18.34
N ALA A 129 10.11 0.80 -19.63
CA ALA A 129 9.14 0.60 -20.70
C ALA A 129 8.64 -0.84 -20.77
N ASN A 130 9.40 -1.79 -20.20
CA ASN A 130 9.09 -3.21 -20.22
C ASN A 130 9.26 -3.85 -18.83
N PRO A 131 8.41 -3.51 -17.84
CA PRO A 131 8.45 -4.17 -16.53
C PRO A 131 8.28 -5.68 -16.63
N LYS A 132 9.08 -6.45 -15.87
CA LYS A 132 9.06 -7.92 -15.88
C LYS A 132 8.88 -8.47 -14.48
N ALA A 133 7.97 -9.42 -14.32
CA ALA A 133 7.84 -10.13 -13.05
C ALA A 133 9.08 -11.01 -12.80
N ILE A 134 9.68 -10.85 -11.63
CA ILE A 134 10.74 -11.71 -11.10
C ILE A 134 10.12 -12.85 -10.31
N SER A 135 9.21 -12.52 -9.40
CA SER A 135 8.49 -13.46 -8.54
C SER A 135 7.15 -12.87 -8.09
N GLY A 136 6.30 -13.72 -7.55
CA GLY A 136 5.15 -13.30 -6.76
C GLY A 136 4.71 -14.41 -5.80
N LEU A 137 3.96 -14.03 -4.78
CA LEU A 137 3.35 -14.97 -3.83
C LEU A 137 1.96 -14.48 -3.47
N ASN A 138 0.99 -15.39 -3.49
CA ASN A 138 -0.38 -15.12 -3.09
C ASN A 138 -0.74 -15.88 -1.81
N THR A 139 -0.86 -15.15 -0.70
CA THR A 139 -1.31 -15.65 0.59
C THR A 139 -2.84 -15.67 0.70
N SER A 140 -3.54 -14.94 -0.16
CA SER A 140 -4.97 -14.68 -0.03
C SER A 140 -5.92 -15.88 -0.11
N PRO A 141 -5.57 -17.01 -0.75
CA PRO A 141 -6.35 -18.24 -0.64
C PRO A 141 -6.49 -18.78 0.80
N ASN A 142 -5.53 -18.47 1.67
CA ASN A 142 -5.55 -18.88 3.08
C ASN A 142 -5.85 -17.72 4.05
N PHE A 143 -5.58 -16.49 3.62
CA PHE A 143 -5.76 -15.28 4.43
C PHE A 143 -6.72 -14.33 3.70
N PRO A 144 -7.97 -14.14 4.16
CA PRO A 144 -9.04 -13.52 3.37
C PRO A 144 -8.89 -12.02 3.12
N HIS A 145 -7.78 -11.43 3.54
CA HIS A 145 -7.55 -10.00 3.56
C HIS A 145 -6.83 -9.56 2.27
N PRO A 146 -7.11 -8.36 1.75
CA PRO A 146 -6.39 -7.84 0.61
C PRO A 146 -4.93 -7.54 0.96
N THR A 147 -4.00 -8.07 0.16
CA THR A 147 -2.60 -7.61 0.19
C THR A 147 -2.52 -6.15 -0.22
N HIS A 148 -2.09 -5.30 0.72
CA HIS A 148 -2.29 -3.85 0.64
C HIS A 148 -0.99 -3.08 0.38
N THR A 149 0.06 -3.25 1.20
CA THR A 149 1.31 -2.51 1.02
C THR A 149 2.50 -3.45 1.10
N CYS A 150 3.38 -3.42 0.09
CA CYS A 150 4.61 -4.22 0.03
C CYS A 150 5.80 -3.28 0.18
N LEU A 151 6.28 -3.11 1.41
CA LEU A 151 7.27 -2.11 1.76
C LEU A 151 8.64 -2.77 2.03
N PRO A 152 9.57 -2.76 1.07
CA PRO A 152 10.94 -3.22 1.28
C PRO A 152 11.70 -2.27 2.22
N PHE A 153 12.51 -2.82 3.12
CA PHE A 153 13.44 -2.03 3.92
C PHE A 153 14.57 -1.47 3.04
N PRO A 154 14.97 -0.19 3.22
CA PRO A 154 16.01 0.43 2.40
C PRO A 154 17.42 -0.10 2.69
N LYS A 155 17.61 -0.77 3.83
CA LYS A 155 18.88 -1.37 4.24
C LYS A 155 18.65 -2.80 4.74
N PRO A 156 19.62 -3.70 4.59
CA PRO A 156 19.50 -5.04 5.12
C PRO A 156 19.31 -5.08 6.65
N LEU A 157 18.41 -5.93 7.12
CA LEU A 157 18.18 -6.20 8.53
C LEU A 157 18.80 -7.56 8.88
N LYS A 158 19.69 -7.60 9.88
CA LYS A 158 20.50 -8.79 10.19
C LYS A 158 21.16 -9.44 8.97
N GLY A 159 21.61 -8.62 8.01
CA GLY A 159 22.25 -9.08 6.77
C GLY A 159 21.31 -9.60 5.69
N ARG A 160 20.00 -9.37 5.81
CA ARG A 160 18.96 -9.83 4.88
C ARG A 160 18.25 -8.67 4.23
N GLN A 161 17.90 -8.80 2.95
CA GLN A 161 16.95 -7.88 2.34
C GLN A 161 15.55 -8.28 2.82
N VAL A 162 14.86 -7.38 3.52
CA VAL A 162 13.57 -7.66 4.15
C VAL A 162 12.49 -6.78 3.54
N MET A 163 11.27 -7.30 3.46
CA MET A 163 10.07 -6.58 3.08
C MET A 163 8.96 -6.85 4.07
N ILE A 164 8.24 -5.81 4.49
CA ILE A 164 7.00 -5.97 5.24
C ILE A 164 5.84 -5.92 4.26
N VAL A 165 4.86 -6.80 4.47
CA VAL A 165 3.64 -6.84 3.66
C VAL A 165 2.46 -6.63 4.60
N ALA A 166 1.80 -5.49 4.50
CA ALA A 166 0.58 -5.22 5.25
C ALA A 166 -0.61 -5.78 4.46
N ASP A 167 -1.36 -6.68 5.09
CA ASP A 167 -2.73 -6.97 4.64
C ASP A 167 -3.67 -5.95 5.29
N GLU A 168 -4.65 -5.47 4.53
CA GLU A 168 -5.61 -4.47 5.01
C GLU A 168 -6.83 -5.15 5.64
N ASP A 169 -7.29 -4.67 6.79
CA ASP A 169 -8.47 -5.23 7.46
C ASP A 169 -9.81 -4.77 6.85
N VAL A 170 -9.96 -4.88 5.54
CA VAL A 170 -11.19 -4.57 4.80
C VAL A 170 -11.52 -5.67 3.80
N ALA A 171 -12.72 -5.64 3.22
CA ALA A 171 -13.12 -6.51 2.12
C ALA A 171 -12.77 -8.01 2.31
N LYS A 172 -12.92 -8.52 3.55
CA LYS A 172 -12.62 -9.92 3.88
C LYS A 172 -13.44 -10.86 3.00
N LEU A 173 -12.79 -11.85 2.40
CA LEU A 173 -13.46 -12.87 1.57
C LEU A 173 -14.38 -13.79 2.39
N TRP A 174 -14.09 -13.98 3.68
CA TRP A 174 -14.95 -14.69 4.65
C TRP A 174 -14.77 -14.09 6.05
N PRO A 175 -15.72 -14.34 6.99
CA PRO A 175 -15.56 -13.93 8.39
C PRO A 175 -14.26 -14.49 8.98
N ALA A 176 -13.39 -13.60 9.46
CA ALA A 176 -12.07 -13.97 9.99
C ALA A 176 -11.57 -12.94 11.00
N ALA A 177 -10.55 -13.35 11.77
CA ALA A 177 -9.79 -12.48 12.66
C ALA A 177 -9.22 -11.26 11.90
N PRO A 178 -8.80 -10.20 12.61
CA PRO A 178 -8.27 -8.99 11.97
C PRO A 178 -6.98 -9.22 11.17
N ALA A 179 -6.76 -8.39 10.15
CA ALA A 179 -5.52 -8.40 9.38
C ALA A 179 -4.29 -8.10 10.25
N PHE A 180 -3.12 -8.51 9.76
CA PHE A 180 -1.82 -8.32 10.38
C PHE A 180 -0.77 -7.98 9.30
N THR A 181 0.49 -7.75 9.71
CA THR A 181 1.59 -7.56 8.76
C THR A 181 2.54 -8.76 8.76
N TRP A 182 2.98 -9.14 7.57
CA TRP A 182 3.98 -10.16 7.31
C TRP A 182 5.37 -9.57 7.25
N VAL A 183 6.38 -10.37 7.59
CA VAL A 183 7.79 -10.09 7.30
C VAL A 183 8.32 -11.14 6.35
N PHE A 184 8.84 -10.71 5.21
CA PHE A 184 9.41 -11.54 4.17
C PHE A 184 10.93 -11.32 4.06
N ASP A 185 11.70 -12.42 3.99
CA ASP A 185 13.07 -12.39 3.47
C ASP A 185 13.00 -12.43 1.94
N ILE A 186 13.52 -11.38 1.32
CA ILE A 186 13.63 -11.19 -0.13
C ILE A 186 15.09 -11.08 -0.58
N SER A 187 16.04 -11.59 0.22
CA SER A 187 17.48 -11.64 -0.15
C SER A 187 17.71 -12.43 -1.43
N ASN A 188 16.86 -13.43 -1.69
CA ASN A 188 16.69 -14.02 -3.01
C ASN A 188 15.32 -13.59 -3.56
N GLU A 189 15.31 -12.57 -4.40
CA GLU A 189 14.08 -12.02 -4.99
C GLU A 189 13.32 -13.02 -5.88
N HIS A 190 13.93 -14.12 -6.34
CA HIS A 190 13.21 -15.18 -7.05
C HIS A 190 12.41 -16.11 -6.13
N ASN A 191 12.64 -16.04 -4.82
CA ASN A 191 11.95 -16.87 -3.84
C ASN A 191 11.74 -16.10 -2.53
N PRO A 192 10.79 -15.16 -2.48
CA PRO A 192 10.38 -14.50 -1.23
C PRO A 192 9.85 -15.52 -0.22
N ILE A 193 10.35 -15.49 1.02
CA ILE A 193 9.94 -16.42 2.08
C ILE A 193 9.38 -15.64 3.26
N PRO A 194 8.17 -15.93 3.77
CA PRO A 194 7.68 -15.34 5.01
C PRO A 194 8.50 -15.90 6.19
N ILE A 195 9.03 -15.03 7.04
CA ILE A 195 9.89 -15.41 8.17
C ILE A 195 9.26 -15.10 9.54
N SER A 196 8.34 -14.13 9.60
CA SER A 196 7.52 -13.86 10.78
C SER A 196 6.29 -13.02 10.41
N THR A 197 5.47 -12.72 11.42
CA THR A 197 4.35 -11.78 11.34
C THR A 197 4.35 -10.87 12.57
N PHE A 198 3.58 -9.79 12.53
CA PHE A 198 3.27 -8.96 13.70
C PHE A 198 1.77 -8.68 13.75
N GLN A 199 1.16 -8.86 14.92
CA GLN A 199 -0.24 -8.54 15.24
C GLN A 199 -0.28 -7.79 16.58
N VAL A 200 -1.15 -6.80 16.69
CA VAL A 200 -1.37 -6.05 17.94
C VAL A 200 -1.93 -6.99 19.01
N ALA A 201 -1.38 -6.92 20.22
CA ALA A 201 -1.79 -7.79 21.32
C ALA A 201 -3.28 -7.62 21.66
N GLY A 202 -3.99 -8.73 21.84
CA GLY A 202 -5.41 -8.74 22.25
C GLY A 202 -6.41 -8.54 21.10
N VAL A 203 -5.97 -8.21 19.89
CA VAL A 203 -6.84 -8.03 18.71
C VAL A 203 -7.32 -9.36 18.13
N ASP A 204 -6.54 -10.42 18.29
CA ASP A 204 -6.88 -11.79 17.90
C ASP A 204 -6.64 -12.77 19.07
N PRO A 205 -7.52 -12.78 20.10
CA PRO A 205 -7.31 -13.59 21.30
C PRO A 205 -7.62 -15.08 21.08
N ASP A 206 -8.49 -15.41 20.13
CA ASP A 206 -9.05 -16.76 19.96
C ASP A 206 -9.36 -17.15 18.49
N GLY A 207 -8.98 -16.32 17.51
CA GLY A 207 -9.26 -16.56 16.09
C GLY A 207 -10.69 -16.21 15.66
N ALA A 208 -11.52 -15.64 16.55
CA ALA A 208 -12.90 -15.32 16.21
C ALA A 208 -13.01 -14.21 15.16
N PRO A 209 -14.02 -14.26 14.27
CA PRO A 209 -14.29 -13.17 13.34
C PRO A 209 -14.52 -11.83 14.04
N GLN A 210 -13.83 -10.79 13.57
CA GLN A 210 -13.96 -9.43 14.06
C GLN A 210 -14.45 -8.49 12.94
N PRO A 211 -15.11 -7.36 13.28
CA PRO A 211 -15.52 -6.36 12.30
C PRO A 211 -14.37 -5.90 11.41
N ALA A 212 -14.68 -5.43 10.20
CA ALA A 212 -13.69 -4.76 9.37
C ALA A 212 -13.15 -3.49 10.05
N MET A 213 -12.00 -3.03 9.60
CA MET A 213 -11.26 -1.87 10.13
C MET A 213 -10.94 -2.04 11.62
N THR A 214 -10.63 -3.26 12.05
CA THR A 214 -10.11 -3.56 13.39
C THR A 214 -8.59 -3.73 13.35
N GLY A 215 -8.09 -4.34 12.28
CA GLY A 215 -6.69 -4.77 12.14
C GLY A 215 -5.79 -3.84 11.34
N CYS A 216 -4.73 -4.43 10.79
CA CYS A 216 -3.67 -3.73 10.06
C CYS A 216 -4.19 -2.97 8.83
N HIS A 217 -3.46 -1.91 8.45
CA HIS A 217 -3.73 -1.17 7.21
C HIS A 217 -2.44 -0.68 6.55
N GLN A 218 -1.88 0.43 7.02
CA GLN A 218 -0.88 1.19 6.25
C GLN A 218 0.37 1.45 7.10
N PRO A 219 1.53 0.89 6.72
CA PRO A 219 2.80 1.35 7.28
C PRO A 219 3.18 2.71 6.72
N SER A 220 4.02 3.44 7.45
CA SER A 220 4.71 4.59 6.89
C SER A 220 5.69 4.13 5.83
N GLU A 221 5.60 4.73 4.66
CA GLU A 221 6.52 4.50 3.54
C GLU A 221 7.83 5.30 3.68
N ARG A 222 7.99 6.02 4.80
CA ARG A 222 9.21 6.70 5.21
C ARG A 222 9.81 5.96 6.40
N PHE A 223 11.13 5.82 6.39
CA PHE A 223 11.87 5.07 7.40
C PHE A 223 12.70 6.00 8.27
N VAL A 224 12.68 5.73 9.57
CA VAL A 224 13.67 6.24 10.52
C VAL A 224 14.19 5.05 11.31
N GLY A 225 15.36 4.55 10.90
CA GLY A 225 15.92 3.32 11.46
C GLY A 225 15.09 2.09 11.12
N THR A 226 14.83 1.25 12.13
CA THR A 226 14.12 -0.04 12.00
C THR A 226 12.70 -0.02 12.57
N VAL A 227 12.31 1.10 13.20
CA VAL A 227 10.96 1.31 13.74
C VAL A 227 10.09 1.88 12.63
N VAL A 228 8.99 1.20 12.33
CA VAL A 228 8.02 1.61 11.31
C VAL A 228 6.71 1.98 12.00
N PRO A 229 6.25 3.25 11.86
CA PRO A 229 4.89 3.65 12.22
C PRO A 229 3.86 2.93 11.35
N PHE A 230 2.76 2.46 11.95
CA PHE A 230 1.61 1.86 11.27
C PHE A 230 0.33 2.58 11.69
N ALA A 231 -0.52 2.90 10.72
CA ALA A 231 -1.94 3.10 10.96
C ALA A 231 -2.61 1.72 11.02
N TRP A 232 -3.28 1.43 12.13
CA TRP A 232 -3.90 0.14 12.44
C TRP A 232 -5.41 0.30 12.70
N PHE A 233 -6.11 1.05 11.85
CA PHE A 233 -7.55 1.35 11.97
C PHE A 233 -8.02 1.64 13.41
N ALA A 234 -8.83 0.76 14.00
CA ALA A 234 -9.39 0.91 15.34
C ALA A 234 -8.34 0.81 16.47
N GLN A 235 -7.10 0.48 16.14
CA GLN A 235 -5.97 0.34 17.06
C GLN A 235 -5.00 1.53 16.95
N GLY A 236 -5.38 2.61 16.25
CA GLY A 236 -4.58 3.83 16.21
C GLY A 236 -3.23 3.69 15.52
N LEU A 237 -2.25 4.41 16.05
CA LEU A 237 -0.84 4.34 15.67
C LEU A 237 -0.15 3.21 16.44
N ARG A 238 0.57 2.35 15.72
CA ARG A 238 1.48 1.33 16.29
C ARG A 238 2.90 1.58 15.80
N LEU A 239 3.87 1.59 16.71
CA LEU A 239 5.31 1.69 16.39
C LEU A 239 5.93 0.31 16.53
N VAL A 240 6.34 -0.28 15.40
CA VAL A 240 6.85 -1.66 15.37
C VAL A 240 8.31 -1.65 14.95
N ASP A 241 9.19 -2.19 15.81
CA ASP A 241 10.61 -2.38 15.52
C ASP A 241 10.85 -3.71 14.80
N PHE A 242 11.46 -3.63 13.63
CA PHE A 242 11.84 -4.77 12.80
C PHE A 242 13.34 -5.08 12.84
N ALA A 243 14.12 -4.49 13.76
CA ALA A 243 15.56 -4.75 13.89
C ALA A 243 15.87 -6.26 13.97
N ASP A 244 14.99 -7.03 14.63
CA ASP A 244 14.92 -8.48 14.48
C ASP A 244 13.75 -8.89 13.57
N PRO A 245 13.99 -9.17 12.27
CA PRO A 245 12.92 -9.50 11.34
C PRO A 245 12.30 -10.89 11.58
N TYR A 246 12.81 -11.67 12.55
CA TYR A 246 12.18 -12.92 12.98
C TYR A 246 11.24 -12.74 14.17
N SER A 247 11.31 -11.59 14.85
CA SER A 247 10.53 -11.31 16.06
C SER A 247 10.29 -9.80 16.17
N PRO A 248 9.52 -9.21 15.25
CA PRO A 248 9.15 -7.80 15.32
C PRO A 248 8.44 -7.50 16.65
N GLN A 249 8.74 -6.34 17.23
CA GLN A 249 8.22 -5.94 18.55
C GLN A 249 7.53 -4.60 18.49
N GLU A 250 6.39 -4.47 19.16
CA GLU A 250 5.82 -3.14 19.41
C GLU A 250 6.67 -2.40 20.44
N VAL A 251 7.09 -1.19 20.11
CA VAL A 251 7.90 -0.33 21.00
C VAL A 251 7.13 0.89 21.50
N GLY A 252 5.96 1.16 20.93
CA GLY A 252 5.07 2.22 21.38
C GLY A 252 3.78 2.26 20.57
N TYR A 253 2.80 3.00 21.07
CA TYR A 253 1.54 3.20 20.39
C TYR A 253 0.89 4.52 20.81
N TYR A 254 -0.05 4.98 20.01
CA TYR A 254 -0.99 6.04 20.35
C TYR A 254 -2.36 5.65 19.81
N GLU A 255 -3.33 5.49 20.71
CA GLU A 255 -4.69 5.12 20.36
C GLU A 255 -5.59 6.33 20.59
N PRO A 256 -6.10 6.98 19.52
CA PRO A 256 -6.97 8.13 19.68
C PRO A 256 -8.34 7.69 20.22
N ASP A 257 -8.96 8.55 21.02
CA ASP A 257 -10.36 8.36 21.42
C ASP A 257 -11.26 8.31 20.17
N PRO A 258 -12.30 7.45 20.14
CA PRO A 258 -13.28 7.47 19.08
C PRO A 258 -13.89 8.87 18.89
N PRO A 259 -13.93 9.39 17.65
CA PRO A 259 -14.52 10.72 17.40
C PRO A 259 -16.00 10.76 17.74
N ALA A 260 -16.52 11.94 18.08
CA ALA A 260 -17.91 12.10 18.49
C ALA A 260 -18.88 11.54 17.43
N GLY A 261 -19.73 10.59 17.84
CA GLY A 261 -20.69 9.92 16.96
C GLY A 261 -20.19 8.62 16.32
N PHE A 262 -18.95 8.21 16.61
CA PHE A 262 -18.37 6.96 16.15
C PHE A 262 -18.02 6.04 17.32
N GLU A 263 -18.16 4.73 17.10
CA GLU A 263 -17.87 3.73 18.14
C GLU A 263 -16.37 3.43 18.26
N ARG A 264 -15.59 3.68 17.20
CA ARG A 264 -14.17 3.33 17.10
C ARG A 264 -13.42 4.36 16.26
N GLY A 265 -12.15 4.56 16.57
CA GLY A 265 -11.22 5.26 15.68
C GLY A 265 -11.06 4.55 14.33
N SER A 266 -10.52 5.27 13.35
CA SER A 266 -10.32 4.78 11.99
C SER A 266 -9.04 5.38 11.42
N SER A 267 -7.92 5.12 12.08
CA SER A 267 -6.59 5.52 11.61
C SER A 267 -6.28 4.86 10.27
N ASN A 268 -6.02 5.67 9.26
CA ASN A 268 -6.04 5.26 7.86
C ASN A 268 -4.70 5.44 7.15
N ASP A 269 -3.93 6.47 7.49
CA ASP A 269 -2.62 6.66 6.88
C ASP A 269 -1.65 7.21 7.92
N VAL A 270 -0.37 6.98 7.70
CA VAL A 270 0.68 7.44 8.59
C VAL A 270 1.93 7.81 7.80
N THR A 271 2.53 8.94 8.15
CA THR A 271 3.85 9.31 7.66
C THR A 271 4.71 9.86 8.79
N ILE A 272 6.01 9.96 8.54
CA ILE A 272 6.98 10.54 9.46
C ILE A 272 7.91 11.48 8.70
N ASP A 273 8.32 12.56 9.37
CA ASP A 273 9.28 13.52 8.82
C ASP A 273 10.70 13.35 9.39
N ASP A 274 11.63 14.18 8.93
CA ASP A 274 13.04 14.18 9.33
C ASP A 274 13.28 14.67 10.77
N ARG A 275 12.28 15.25 11.42
CA ARG A 275 12.29 15.65 12.83
C ARG A 275 11.84 14.52 13.75
N GLY A 276 11.36 13.41 13.19
CA GLY A 276 10.76 12.31 13.95
C GLY A 276 9.31 12.56 14.33
N LEU A 277 8.65 13.57 13.75
CA LEU A 277 7.21 13.81 13.98
C LEU A 277 6.39 12.86 13.12
N ILE A 278 5.48 12.15 13.76
CA ILE A 278 4.57 11.20 13.14
C ILE A 278 3.23 11.90 12.89
N TYR A 279 2.71 11.75 11.68
CA TYR A 279 1.44 12.30 11.24
C TYR A 279 0.48 11.14 11.01
N LEU A 280 -0.51 10.99 11.88
CA LEU A 280 -1.52 9.95 11.80
C LEU A 280 -2.82 10.55 11.27
N VAL A 281 -3.29 10.06 10.13
CA VAL A 281 -4.56 10.50 9.54
C VAL A 281 -5.66 9.52 9.93
N ASP A 282 -6.76 10.04 10.46
CA ASP A 282 -7.98 9.31 10.77
C ASP A 282 -9.09 9.68 9.78
N ARG A 283 -9.87 8.69 9.31
CA ARG A 283 -10.97 8.91 8.35
C ARG A 283 -12.08 9.81 8.89
N GLN A 284 -12.15 9.97 10.21
CA GLN A 284 -13.22 10.63 10.93
C GLN A 284 -12.72 11.87 11.71
N ASN A 285 -11.48 11.84 12.24
CA ASN A 285 -10.98 12.88 13.16
C ASN A 285 -9.91 13.84 12.60
N GLY A 286 -9.49 13.66 11.34
CA GLY A 286 -8.46 14.52 10.73
C GLY A 286 -7.04 14.01 10.98
N VAL A 287 -6.14 14.86 11.47
CA VAL A 287 -4.70 14.53 11.60
C VAL A 287 -4.20 14.78 13.01
N ASP A 288 -3.61 13.76 13.63
CA ASP A 288 -2.82 13.86 14.86
C ASP A 288 -1.33 14.01 14.52
N ILE A 289 -0.62 14.87 15.27
CA ILE A 289 0.84 15.04 15.18
C ILE A 289 1.47 14.55 16.48
N ILE A 290 2.27 13.50 16.40
CA ILE A 290 2.74 12.72 17.54
C ILE A 290 4.27 12.76 17.55
N ALA A 291 4.86 13.03 18.71
CA ALA A 291 6.29 12.90 18.94
C ALA A 291 6.57 11.62 19.73
N SER A 292 7.70 10.97 19.43
CA SER A 292 8.14 9.74 20.10
C SER A 292 9.61 9.83 20.48
N ASN A 293 10.00 9.13 21.55
CA ASN A 293 11.41 8.97 21.92
C ASN A 293 12.05 7.72 21.28
N PHE A 294 11.27 6.94 20.52
CA PHE A 294 11.71 5.68 19.89
C PHE A 294 12.20 5.88 18.45
N ILE A 295 12.04 7.08 17.91
CA ILE A 295 12.31 7.42 16.51
C ILE A 295 13.13 8.70 16.44
#